data_AF-A0A2K5WCF5-F1
#
_entry.id   AF-A0A2K5WCF5-F1
#
_cell.length_a   1.000
_cell.length_b   1.000
_cell.length_c   1.000
_cell.angle_alpha   90.00
_cell.angle_beta   90.00
_cell.angle_gamma   90.00
#
_symmetry.space_group_name_H-M   'P 1'
#
loop_
_entity.id
_entity.type
_entity.pdbx_description
1 polymer ?
#
loop_
_entity_poly.entity_id
_entity_poly.type
_entity_poly.pdbx_seq_one_letter_code
_entity_poly.pdbx_strand_id
1 'polypeptide(L)'
;MSDLGAVISLLLRGRQLFALYSGNDVTDIPDDGCPKPPMIANGYVEHSVRYQCKNYYRLRTGDGVYTLNNEKQWTNKAVGDKLPECEAVCGKPKNPADAVQRILGGYLVCGWDPKL
;
A
#
# COMPACT_ATOMS: atom_id res chain seq x y z
N MET A 1 4.35 59.04 1.42
CA MET A 1 5.29 57.96 1.78
C MET A 1 4.58 57.07 2.81
N SER A 2 3.43 56.49 2.45
CA SER A 2 3.31 55.07 2.02
C SER A 2 4.00 54.08 2.97
N ASP A 3 3.46 54.02 4.18
CA ASP A 3 3.07 52.80 4.92
C ASP A 3 3.91 51.52 4.73
N LEU A 4 5.21 51.60 5.00
CA LEU A 4 6.07 50.40 5.17
C LEU A 4 5.79 49.66 6.50
N GLY A 5 5.05 50.26 7.43
CA GLY A 5 4.73 49.68 8.74
C GLY A 5 3.68 48.57 8.68
N ALA A 6 2.74 48.65 7.73
CA ALA A 6 1.70 47.64 7.55
C ALA A 6 2.20 46.35 6.86
N VAL A 7 3.30 46.41 6.10
CA VAL A 7 3.82 45.24 5.36
C VAL A 7 4.65 44.32 6.28
N ILE A 8 5.34 44.88 7.28
CA ILE A 8 6.17 44.10 8.22
C ILE A 8 5.30 43.32 9.22
N SER A 9 4.10 43.84 9.57
CA SER A 9 3.16 43.13 10.45
C SER A 9 2.42 41.98 9.75
N LEU A 10 2.28 42.00 8.41
CA LEU A 10 1.75 40.87 7.65
C LEU A 10 2.72 39.68 7.57
N LEU A 11 4.03 39.93 7.54
CA LEU A 11 5.05 38.86 7.42
C LEU A 11 5.27 38.08 8.73
N LEU A 12 4.90 38.65 9.88
CA LEU A 12 4.99 37.98 11.18
C LEU A 12 3.72 37.22 11.58
N ARG A 13 2.58 37.47 10.92
CA ARG A 13 1.31 36.73 11.14
C ARG A 13 1.16 35.46 10.28
N GLY A 14 2.12 35.18 9.40
CA GLY A 14 2.14 34.00 8.52
C GLY A 14 3.04 32.86 8.98
N ARG A 15 3.71 32.98 10.14
CA ARG A 15 4.82 32.08 10.53
C ARG A 15 4.55 31.21 11.76
N GLN A 16 3.29 30.85 12.03
CA GLN A 16 2.93 30.00 13.17
C GLN A 16 1.88 28.91 12.89
N LEU A 17 1.64 28.56 11.62
CA LEU A 17 0.84 27.36 11.29
C LEU A 17 1.64 26.05 11.36
N PHE A 18 2.88 26.08 11.85
CA PHE A 18 3.65 24.86 12.17
C PHE A 18 3.81 24.71 13.67
N ALA A 19 2.70 24.52 14.38
CA ALA A 19 2.72 23.93 15.70
C ALA A 19 1.42 23.16 15.92
N LEU A 20 1.58 21.88 16.25
CA LEU A 20 0.57 20.97 16.80
C LEU A 20 -0.37 20.29 15.81
N TYR A 21 0.21 19.40 14.99
CA TYR A 21 -0.35 18.05 14.92
C TYR A 21 0.74 17.03 15.27
N SER A 22 1.35 17.21 16.44
CA SER A 22 1.88 16.06 17.19
C SER A 22 0.74 15.55 18.06
N GLY A 23 -0.35 15.12 17.40
CA GLY A 23 -1.31 14.26 18.05
C GLY A 23 -0.63 12.92 18.25
N ASN A 24 -0.01 12.74 19.42
CA ASN A 24 0.13 11.41 19.99
C ASN A 24 -1.28 10.97 20.41
N ASP A 25 -2.15 10.76 19.42
CA ASP A 25 -3.24 9.83 19.61
C ASP A 25 -2.57 8.45 19.58
N VAL A 26 -2.07 8.03 20.74
CA VAL A 26 -1.97 6.61 21.05
C VAL A 26 -3.42 6.14 21.13
N THR A 27 -4.05 6.01 19.97
CA THR A 27 -5.10 5.02 19.82
C THR A 27 -4.44 3.72 20.23
N ASP A 28 -4.95 3.07 21.26
CA ASP A 28 -4.66 1.67 21.54
C ASP A 28 -5.06 0.89 20.29
N ILE A 29 -4.15 0.81 19.33
CA ILE A 29 -4.25 -0.09 18.20
C ILE A 29 -4.20 -1.46 18.89
N PRO A 30 -5.24 -2.30 18.78
CA PRO A 30 -5.15 -3.66 19.28
C PRO A 30 -3.86 -4.23 18.70
N ASP A 31 -2.99 -4.76 19.58
CA ASP A 31 -1.75 -5.41 19.19
C ASP A 31 -2.11 -6.72 18.47
N ASP A 32 -2.60 -6.59 17.23
CA ASP A 32 -2.84 -7.64 16.25
C ASP A 32 -1.48 -8.06 15.62
N GLY A 33 -0.43 -8.02 16.44
CA GLY A 33 0.91 -8.43 16.07
C GLY A 33 0.94 -9.92 15.74
N CYS A 34 1.84 -10.29 14.84
CA CYS A 34 2.11 -11.71 14.57
C CYS A 34 2.48 -12.42 15.89
N PRO A 35 1.93 -13.61 16.16
CA PRO A 35 2.27 -14.34 17.38
C PRO A 35 3.77 -14.60 17.42
N LYS A 36 4.39 -14.30 18.57
CA LYS A 36 5.84 -14.44 18.74
C LYS A 36 6.24 -15.90 18.60
N PRO A 37 7.24 -16.23 17.75
CA PRO A 37 7.70 -17.60 17.60
C PRO A 37 8.37 -18.12 18.89
N PRO A 38 8.33 -19.44 19.13
CA PRO A 38 9.00 -20.04 20.27
C PRO A 38 10.53 -19.84 20.17
N MET A 39 11.17 -19.62 21.31
CA MET A 39 12.63 -19.50 21.39
C MET A 39 13.26 -20.90 21.45
N ILE A 40 14.42 -21.03 20.80
CA ILE A 40 15.23 -22.26 20.81
C ILE A 40 16.59 -21.99 21.47
N ALA A 41 17.12 -22.97 22.20
CA ALA A 41 18.43 -22.84 22.84
C ALA A 41 19.53 -22.72 21.78
N ASN A 42 20.44 -21.75 21.94
CA ASN A 42 21.54 -21.46 21.01
C ASN A 42 21.13 -21.17 19.56
N GLY A 43 19.88 -20.78 19.31
CA GLY A 43 19.41 -20.40 17.98
C GLY A 43 18.84 -18.99 17.93
N TYR A 44 18.60 -18.52 16.70
CA TYR A 44 18.05 -17.20 16.42
C TYR A 44 16.89 -17.32 15.42
N VAL A 45 16.07 -16.27 15.33
CA VAL A 45 14.91 -16.21 14.43
C VAL A 45 15.15 -15.15 13.38
N GLU A 46 14.93 -15.52 12.12
CA GLU A 46 14.85 -14.57 11.01
C GLU A 46 13.38 -14.31 10.67
N HIS A 47 13.00 -13.04 10.56
CA HIS A 47 11.64 -12.65 10.19
C HIS A 47 11.57 -12.40 8.68
N SER A 48 10.55 -12.96 8.05
CA SER A 48 10.23 -12.68 6.65
C SER A 48 8.73 -12.47 6.45
N VAL A 49 8.40 -11.61 5.50
CA VAL A 49 7.02 -11.38 5.06
C VAL A 49 6.93 -11.60 3.56
N ARG A 50 5.77 -12.07 3.10
CA ARG A 50 5.48 -12.22 1.68
C ARG A 50 4.31 -11.33 1.31
N TYR A 51 4.59 -10.29 0.54
CA TYR A 51 3.56 -9.50 -0.09
C TYR A 51 2.78 -10.35 -1.08
N GLN A 52 1.46 -10.26 -1.02
CA GLN A 52 0.55 -10.87 -1.97
C GLN A 52 -0.43 -9.81 -2.44
N CYS A 53 -0.76 -9.87 -3.73
CA CYS A 53 -1.79 -9.00 -4.28
C CYS A 53 -3.16 -9.63 -4.10
N LYS A 54 -4.18 -8.79 -3.98
CA LYS A 54 -5.59 -9.21 -3.98
C LYS A 54 -5.94 -9.86 -5.33
N ASN A 55 -7.10 -10.53 -5.37
CA ASN A 55 -7.65 -11.07 -6.60
C ASN A 55 -7.66 -10.02 -7.72
N TYR A 56 -7.35 -10.47 -8.95
CA TYR A 56 -7.25 -9.64 -10.17
C TYR A 56 -6.03 -8.71 -10.26
N TYR A 57 -5.12 -8.75 -9.28
CA TYR A 57 -3.85 -8.02 -9.32
C TYR A 57 -2.67 -8.97 -9.28
N ARG A 58 -1.52 -8.52 -9.80
CA ARG A 58 -0.24 -9.24 -9.74
C ARG A 58 0.86 -8.34 -9.21
N LEU A 59 1.87 -8.95 -8.58
CA LEU A 59 3.11 -8.28 -8.23
C LEU A 59 3.81 -7.75 -9.49
N ARG A 60 4.12 -6.45 -9.50
CA ARG A 60 4.82 -5.80 -10.62
C ARG A 60 6.31 -6.18 -10.67
N THR A 61 6.93 -6.32 -9.50
CA THR A 61 8.37 -6.56 -9.38
C THR A 61 8.69 -7.48 -8.21
N GLY A 62 9.69 -8.35 -8.40
CA GLY A 62 10.21 -9.24 -7.36
C GLY A 62 9.30 -10.42 -7.04
N ASP A 63 9.75 -11.24 -6.10
CA ASP A 63 9.04 -12.41 -5.56
C ASP A 63 8.11 -12.07 -4.37
N GLY A 64 8.11 -10.79 -3.96
CA GLY A 64 7.34 -10.26 -2.85
C GLY A 64 7.89 -10.61 -1.46
N VAL A 65 9.06 -11.25 -1.36
CA VAL A 65 9.62 -11.70 -0.07
C VAL A 65 10.55 -10.65 0.53
N TYR A 66 10.25 -10.18 1.73
CA TYR A 66 11.11 -9.22 2.43
C TYR A 66 11.59 -9.83 3.74
N THR A 67 12.87 -9.69 4.01
CA THR A 67 13.50 -10.15 5.24
C THR A 67 13.89 -8.96 6.09
N LEU A 68 13.70 -9.06 7.40
CA LEU A 68 14.12 -8.04 8.36
C LEU A 68 15.64 -8.13 8.57
N ASN A 69 16.37 -7.06 8.26
CA ASN A 69 17.82 -7.01 8.46
C ASN A 69 18.21 -6.55 9.88
N ASN A 70 19.50 -6.57 10.18
CA ASN A 70 20.05 -6.13 11.49
C ASN A 70 19.85 -4.62 11.75
N GLU A 71 19.65 -3.83 10.69
CA GLU A 71 19.36 -2.39 10.73
C GLU A 71 17.87 -2.09 10.94
N LYS A 72 17.05 -3.13 11.17
CA LYS A 72 15.59 -3.07 11.33
C LYS A 72 14.85 -2.58 10.09
N GLN A 73 15.39 -2.86 8.91
CA GLN A 73 14.79 -2.54 7.62
C GLN A 73 14.29 -3.81 6.92
N TRP A 74 13.15 -3.69 6.25
CA TRP A 74 12.63 -4.73 5.38
C TRP A 74 13.29 -4.64 4.02
N THR A 75 13.96 -5.71 3.61
CA THR A 75 14.71 -5.72 2.35
C THR A 75 14.40 -6.95 1.52
N ASN A 76 14.34 -6.77 0.20
CA ASN A 76 14.21 -7.81 -0.80
C ASN A 76 15.52 -7.91 -1.60
N LYS A 77 15.91 -9.14 -1.94
CA LYS A 77 17.18 -9.40 -2.64
C LYS A 77 17.26 -8.78 -4.05
N ALA A 78 16.13 -8.56 -4.71
CA ALA A 78 16.06 -8.04 -6.08
C ALA A 78 15.80 -6.53 -6.14
N VAL A 79 15.00 -5.98 -5.22
CA VAL A 79 14.55 -4.57 -5.28
C VAL A 79 15.00 -3.71 -4.09
N GLY A 80 15.77 -4.28 -3.16
CA GLY A 80 16.27 -3.57 -1.99
C GLY A 80 15.15 -3.24 -1.00
N ASP A 81 15.08 -1.99 -0.59
CA ASP A 81 14.09 -1.44 0.32
C ASP A 81 12.78 -1.00 -0.38
N LYS A 82 12.78 -0.94 -1.71
CA LYS A 82 11.61 -0.51 -2.48
C LYS A 82 10.50 -1.56 -2.42
N LEU A 83 9.39 -1.22 -1.77
CA LEU A 83 8.18 -2.06 -1.70
C LEU A 83 7.58 -2.40 -3.08
N PRO A 84 6.92 -3.57 -3.20
CA PRO A 84 6.30 -3.97 -4.46
C PRO A 84 4.99 -3.23 -4.72
N GLU A 85 4.66 -3.07 -6.00
CA GLU A 85 3.38 -2.54 -6.47
C GLU A 85 2.50 -3.68 -7.01
N CYS A 86 1.18 -3.59 -6.80
CA CYS A 86 0.21 -4.50 -7.38
C CYS A 86 -0.42 -3.89 -8.64
N GLU A 87 -0.24 -4.54 -9.78
CA GLU A 87 -0.76 -4.12 -11.08
C GLU A 87 -2.01 -4.94 -11.45
N ALA A 88 -3.04 -4.27 -11.95
CA ALA A 88 -4.27 -4.94 -12.40
C ALA A 88 -4.00 -5.85 -13.61
N VAL A 89 -4.59 -7.04 -13.61
CA VAL A 89 -4.45 -8.00 -14.71
C VAL A 89 -5.52 -7.70 -15.77
N CYS A 90 -5.09 -7.32 -16.97
CA CYS A 90 -5.97 -7.08 -18.11
C CYS A 90 -6.30 -8.39 -18.87
N GLY A 91 -7.45 -8.42 -19.56
CA GLY A 91 -7.83 -9.50 -20.48
C GLY A 91 -8.15 -10.86 -19.86
N LYS A 92 -8.21 -10.96 -18.53
CA LYS A 92 -8.54 -12.19 -17.80
C LYS A 92 -9.84 -12.01 -17.00
N PRO A 93 -11.01 -12.04 -17.66
CA PRO A 93 -12.29 -11.95 -16.97
C PRO A 93 -12.45 -13.14 -16.01
N LYS A 94 -13.06 -12.88 -14.84
CA LYS A 94 -13.41 -13.94 -13.89
C LYS A 94 -14.32 -15.00 -14.55
N ASN A 95 -15.29 -14.51 -15.32
CA ASN A 95 -16.23 -15.32 -16.08
C ASN A 95 -16.03 -14.98 -17.56
N PRO A 96 -15.19 -15.74 -18.30
CA PRO A 96 -15.03 -15.52 -19.73
C PRO A 96 -16.35 -15.78 -20.45
N ALA A 97 -16.65 -14.96 -21.45
CA ALA A 97 -17.78 -15.21 -22.32
C ALA A 97 -17.45 -16.39 -23.24
N ASP A 98 -18.32 -17.39 -23.29
CA ASP A 98 -18.26 -18.43 -24.31
C ASP A 98 -18.60 -17.77 -25.65
N ALA A 99 -17.60 -17.56 -26.50
CA ALA A 99 -17.76 -16.85 -27.77
C ALA A 99 -18.45 -17.77 -28.79
N VAL A 100 -19.79 -17.89 -28.70
CA VAL A 100 -20.53 -18.78 -29.60
C VAL A 100 -20.98 -18.10 -30.90
N GLN A 101 -20.84 -16.77 -31.05
CA GLN A 101 -21.60 -16.07 -32.09
C GLN A 101 -21.17 -14.59 -32.36
N ARG A 102 -21.10 -14.16 -33.64
CA ARG A 102 -20.68 -12.81 -34.13
C ARG A 102 -21.87 -11.88 -34.46
N ILE A 103 -22.86 -11.82 -33.57
CA ILE A 103 -24.30 -11.67 -33.88
C ILE A 103 -24.78 -10.27 -34.34
N LEU A 104 -25.63 -10.25 -35.40
CA LEU A 104 -26.73 -9.26 -35.59
C LEU A 104 -28.01 -9.80 -34.92
N GLY A 105 -28.44 -9.18 -33.81
CA GLY A 105 -29.49 -9.69 -32.90
C GLY A 105 -29.05 -9.77 -31.42
N GLY A 106 -27.74 -9.75 -31.17
CA GLY A 106 -27.15 -9.61 -29.83
C GLY A 106 -27.16 -10.87 -28.96
N TYR A 107 -26.38 -10.83 -27.88
CA TYR A 107 -26.37 -11.84 -26.82
C TYR A 107 -26.57 -11.13 -25.47
N LEU A 108 -27.40 -11.69 -24.60
CA LEU A 108 -27.60 -11.18 -23.25
C LEU A 108 -26.38 -11.51 -22.40
N VAL A 109 -25.63 -10.48 -22.01
CA VAL A 109 -24.52 -10.64 -21.05
C VAL A 109 -25.12 -10.74 -19.65
N CYS A 110 -25.27 -11.98 -19.17
CA CYS A 110 -25.69 -12.25 -17.80
C CYS A 110 -24.48 -12.12 -16.85
N GLY A 111 -24.66 -11.45 -15.71
CA GLY A 111 -23.64 -11.39 -14.65
C GLY A 111 -22.67 -10.20 -14.69
N TRP A 112 -23.04 -9.11 -15.37
CA TRP A 112 -22.33 -7.83 -15.27
C TRP A 112 -22.77 -7.11 -13.99
N ASP A 113 -21.91 -7.06 -12.97
CA ASP A 113 -22.14 -6.27 -11.75
C ASP A 113 -21.20 -5.05 -11.76
N PRO A 114 -21.71 -3.82 -11.95
CA PRO A 114 -20.88 -2.61 -12.12
C PRO A 114 -20.26 -2.09 -10.81
N LYS A 115 -20.38 -2.81 -9.69
CA LYS A 115 -19.91 -2.38 -8.36
C LYS A 115 -18.61 -3.05 -7.86
N LEU A 116 -17.88 -3.75 -8.73
CA LEU A 116 -16.54 -4.27 -8.46
C LEU A 116 -15.45 -3.35 -9.04
#